data_AF-A0A954F8C8-F1
#
_entry.id   AF-A0A954F8C8-F1
#
_cell.length_a   1.000
_cell.length_b   1.000
_cell.length_c   1.000
_cell.angle_alpha   90.00
_cell.angle_beta   90.00
_cell.angle_gamma   90.00
#
_symmetry.space_group_name_H-M   'P 1'
#
loop_
_entity.id
_entity.type
_entity.pdbx_description
1 polymer ?
#
loop_
_entity_poly.entity_id
_entity_poly.type
_entity_poly.pdbx_seq_one_letter_code
_entity_poly.pdbx_strand_id
1 'polypeptide(L)'
;MNELQTNNSEHSQRQIGLLAGAGRFPIVFAEQARQQGYSVCCLGIFGMASEELTEICDTFHWIPLARIGKAIKLFQREDVKRIVMAGKIEKTVLFSPFRILKLLPDLRTLHMWYRYAKKD
;
A
#
# COMPACT_ATOMS: atom_id res chain seq x y z
N MET A 1 27.64 19.77 12.54
CA MET A 1 26.17 19.68 12.74
C MET A 1 25.39 19.44 11.42
N ASN A 2 25.98 18.74 10.42
CA ASN A 2 25.38 18.55 9.08
C ASN A 2 25.24 17.07 8.62
N GLU A 3 25.75 16.08 9.36
CA GLU A 3 25.72 14.67 8.93
C GLU A 3 24.37 13.97 9.19
N LEU A 4 23.55 14.49 10.12
CA LEU A 4 22.24 13.92 10.42
C LEU A 4 21.16 14.26 9.37
N GLN A 5 21.33 15.35 8.61
CA GLN A 5 20.34 15.76 7.60
C GLN A 5 20.52 15.03 6.26
N THR A 6 21.75 14.69 5.87
CA THR A 6 22.05 13.95 4.64
C THR A 6 21.49 12.52 4.69
N ASN A 7 21.64 11.84 5.83
CA ASN A 7 21.24 10.43 5.98
C ASN A 7 19.72 10.21 5.89
N ASN A 8 18.90 11.11 6.45
CA ASN A 8 17.44 11.01 6.35
C ASN A 8 16.93 11.26 4.93
N SER A 9 17.58 12.15 4.18
CA SER A 9 17.19 12.44 2.80
C SER A 9 17.47 11.26 1.87
N GLU A 10 18.62 10.60 2.03
CA GLU A 10 19.01 9.45 1.20
C GLU A 10 18.21 8.19 1.56
N HIS A 11 17.92 7.97 2.84
CA HIS A 11 17.03 6.90 3.30
C HIS A 11 15.63 7.04 2.69
N SER A 12 15.05 8.25 2.73
CA SER A 12 13.75 8.54 2.10
C SER A 12 13.79 8.36 0.57
N GLN A 13 14.95 8.58 -0.06
CA GLN A 13 15.20 8.29 -1.49
C GLN A 13 15.49 6.82 -1.79
N ARG A 14 15.63 5.96 -0.78
CA ARG A 14 15.80 4.50 -0.92
C ARG A 14 14.67 3.69 -0.28
N GLN A 15 13.62 4.35 0.17
CA GLN A 15 12.41 3.68 0.64
C GLN A 15 11.34 3.64 -0.46
N ILE A 16 10.65 2.52 -0.57
CA ILE A 16 9.54 2.29 -1.50
C ILE A 16 8.32 1.80 -0.72
N GLY A 17 7.19 2.45 -0.94
CA GLY A 17 5.88 1.96 -0.53
C GLY A 17 5.37 0.91 -1.50
N LEU A 18 5.00 -0.25 -0.99
CA LEU A 18 4.35 -1.30 -1.77
C LEU A 18 2.90 -1.42 -1.32
N LEU A 19 1.94 -1.06 -2.17
CA LEU A 19 0.53 -1.38 -1.97
C LEU A 19 0.24 -2.73 -2.64
N ALA A 20 0.14 -3.79 -1.84
CA ALA A 20 0.08 -5.17 -2.32
C ALA A 20 -1.35 -5.72 -2.40
N GLY A 21 -1.73 -6.17 -3.60
CA GLY A 21 -2.90 -7.02 -3.87
C GLY A 21 -2.51 -8.49 -4.03
N ALA A 22 -3.36 -9.27 -4.70
CA ALA A 22 -3.18 -10.72 -4.85
C ALA A 22 -2.14 -11.11 -5.92
N GLY A 23 -1.61 -12.33 -5.77
CA GLY A 23 -0.69 -12.99 -6.72
C GLY A 23 0.78 -12.86 -6.34
N ARG A 24 1.67 -13.39 -7.20
CA ARG A 24 3.12 -13.42 -6.96
C ARG A 24 3.86 -12.11 -7.24
N PHE A 25 3.27 -11.21 -8.02
CA PHE A 25 3.97 -9.98 -8.44
C PHE A 25 4.44 -9.10 -7.28
N PRO A 26 3.65 -8.85 -6.22
CA PRO A 26 4.11 -8.09 -5.05
C PRO A 26 5.32 -8.72 -4.35
N ILE A 27 5.36 -10.05 -4.27
CA ILE A 27 6.43 -10.82 -3.61
C ILE A 27 7.73 -10.62 -4.39
N VAL A 28 7.70 -10.91 -5.68
CA VAL A 28 8.87 -10.74 -6.57
C VAL A 28 9.33 -9.28 -6.61
N PHE A 29 8.39 -8.32 -6.60
CA PHE A 29 8.74 -6.92 -6.53
C PHE A 29 9.51 -6.58 -5.24
N ALA A 30 9.01 -7.03 -4.08
CA ALA A 30 9.63 -6.76 -2.79
C ALA A 30 11.04 -7.38 -2.69
N GLU A 31 11.21 -8.62 -3.14
CA GLU A 31 12.50 -9.31 -3.18
C GLU A 31 13.51 -8.54 -4.05
N GLN A 32 13.11 -8.16 -5.27
CA GLN A 32 13.98 -7.45 -6.21
C GLN A 32 14.33 -6.04 -5.71
N ALA A 33 13.36 -5.34 -5.12
CA ALA A 33 13.61 -4.02 -4.53
C ALA A 33 14.67 -4.11 -3.41
N ARG A 34 14.57 -5.12 -2.53
CA ARG A 34 15.57 -5.35 -1.47
C ARG A 34 16.94 -5.72 -2.03
N GLN A 35 16.99 -6.58 -3.05
CA GLN A 35 18.25 -6.92 -3.72
C GLN A 35 18.95 -5.70 -4.33
N GLN A 36 18.18 -4.69 -4.74
CA GLN A 36 18.69 -3.40 -5.23
C GLN A 36 19.00 -2.38 -4.12
N GLY A 37 18.87 -2.79 -2.85
CA GLY A 37 19.18 -1.95 -1.69
C GLY A 37 18.06 -0.97 -1.31
N TYR A 38 16.83 -1.18 -1.76
CA TYR A 38 15.67 -0.42 -1.29
C TYR A 38 15.09 -1.04 0.00
N SER A 39 14.67 -0.18 0.92
CA SER A 39 13.79 -0.56 2.02
C SER A 39 12.34 -0.55 1.54
N VAL A 40 11.57 -1.58 1.88
CA VAL A 40 10.20 -1.78 1.42
C VAL A 40 9.23 -1.66 2.60
N CYS A 41 8.39 -0.62 2.57
CA CYS A 41 7.24 -0.48 3.45
C CYS A 41 6.00 -1.02 2.73
N CYS A 42 5.46 -2.15 3.18
CA CYS A 42 4.36 -2.83 2.53
C CYS A 42 3.02 -2.59 3.24
N LEU A 43 2.00 -2.21 2.47
CA LEU A 43 0.60 -2.24 2.87
C LEU A 43 -0.11 -3.36 2.12
N GLY A 44 -0.37 -4.47 2.81
CA GLY A 44 -1.08 -5.62 2.26
C GLY A 44 -2.59 -5.47 2.36
N ILE A 45 -3.31 -5.72 1.27
CA ILE A 45 -4.77 -5.74 1.28
C ILE A 45 -5.26 -7.03 1.92
N PHE A 46 -6.04 -6.88 3.00
CA PHE A 46 -6.57 -8.01 3.77
C PHE A 46 -7.38 -8.95 2.89
N GLY A 47 -7.10 -10.25 3.00
CA GLY A 47 -7.74 -11.30 2.21
C GLY A 47 -7.30 -11.36 0.74
N MET A 48 -6.27 -10.62 0.33
CA MET A 48 -5.73 -10.65 -1.03
C MET A 48 -4.20 -10.82 -1.05
N ALA A 49 -3.47 -10.00 -0.29
CA ALA A 49 -2.01 -10.09 -0.26
C ALA A 49 -1.52 -11.36 0.47
N SER A 50 -0.36 -11.88 0.07
CA SER A 50 0.27 -13.03 0.73
C SER A 50 0.90 -12.63 2.06
N GLU A 51 0.83 -13.53 3.06
CA GLU A 51 1.52 -13.39 4.35
C GLU A 51 3.05 -13.44 4.20
N GLU A 52 3.58 -14.02 3.12
CA GLU A 52 5.01 -14.05 2.80
C GLU A 52 5.64 -12.64 2.78
N LEU A 53 4.85 -11.62 2.43
CA LEU A 53 5.30 -10.23 2.42
C LEU A 53 5.67 -9.70 3.82
N THR A 54 5.18 -10.33 4.90
CA THR A 54 5.54 -9.96 6.27
C THR A 54 6.98 -10.30 6.62
N GLU A 55 7.54 -11.34 5.99
CA GLU A 55 8.91 -11.78 6.20
C GLU A 55 9.89 -11.09 5.24
N ILE A 56 9.40 -10.71 4.06
CA ILE A 56 10.23 -10.09 3.02
C ILE A 56 10.40 -8.59 3.27
N CYS A 57 9.33 -7.87 3.62
CA CYS A 57 9.34 -6.42 3.71
C CYS A 57 9.87 -5.91 5.07
N ASP A 58 10.50 -4.73 5.05
CA ASP A 58 11.06 -4.10 6.25
C ASP A 58 9.97 -3.67 7.24
N THR A 59 8.86 -3.15 6.71
CA THR A 59 7.64 -2.90 7.48
C THR A 59 6.43 -3.43 6.74
N PHE A 60 5.45 -3.92 7.50
CA PHE A 60 4.23 -4.48 6.94
C PHE A 60 3.00 -4.07 7.74
N HIS A 61 1.94 -3.66 7.04
CA HIS A 61 0.63 -3.43 7.64
C HIS A 61 -0.51 -3.98 6.81
N TRP A 62 -1.48 -4.62 7.48
CA TRP A 62 -2.75 -4.98 6.88
C TRP A 62 -3.68 -3.77 6.75
N ILE A 63 -4.24 -3.60 5.56
CA ILE A 63 -5.25 -2.58 5.29
C ILE A 63 -6.52 -3.18 4.67
N PRO A 64 -7.71 -2.69 5.03
CA PRO A 64 -8.93 -3.03 4.31
C PRO A 64 -8.94 -2.36 2.93
N LEU A 65 -9.47 -3.06 1.92
CA LEU A 65 -9.49 -2.62 0.52
C LEU A 65 -10.05 -1.19 0.32
N ALA A 66 -11.12 -0.83 1.03
CA ALA A 66 -11.78 0.47 0.84
C ALA A 66 -11.32 1.57 1.83
N ARG A 67 -10.13 1.47 2.41
CA ARG A 67 -9.60 2.49 3.34
C ARG A 67 -8.35 3.17 2.81
N ILE A 68 -8.51 3.86 1.68
CA ILE A 68 -7.44 4.59 1.00
C ILE A 68 -6.88 5.71 1.88
N GLY A 69 -7.74 6.40 2.64
CA GLY A 69 -7.28 7.40 3.60
C GLY A 69 -6.40 6.81 4.69
N LYS A 70 -6.72 5.60 5.18
CA LYS A 70 -5.83 4.87 6.09
C LYS A 70 -4.49 4.54 5.41
N ALA A 71 -4.51 4.03 4.18
CA ALA A 71 -3.29 3.69 3.44
C ALA A 71 -2.37 4.92 3.26
N ILE A 72 -2.93 6.06 2.84
CA ILE A 72 -2.19 7.32 2.69
C ILE A 72 -1.56 7.73 4.03
N LYS A 73 -2.33 7.69 5.13
CA LYS A 73 -1.83 8.07 6.46
C LYS A 73 -0.71 7.15 6.93
N LEU A 74 -0.78 5.86 6.63
CA LEU A 74 0.28 4.91 7.00
C LEU A 74 1.56 5.21 6.22
N PHE A 75 1.50 5.36 4.90
CA PHE A 75 2.67 5.74 4.12
C PHE A 75 3.28 7.08 4.56
N GLN A 76 2.46 8.07 4.90
CA GLN A 76 2.94 9.34 5.44
C GLN A 76 3.63 9.20 6.80
N ARG A 77 3.14 8.32 7.67
CA ARG A 77 3.78 8.04 8.97
C ARG A 77 5.13 7.36 8.83
N GLU A 78 5.26 6.50 7.83
CA GLU A 78 6.49 5.78 7.48
C GLU A 78 7.44 6.62 6.60
N ASP A 79 7.18 7.93 6.40
CA ASP A 79 7.91 8.84 5.49
C ASP A 79 8.14 8.32 4.06
N VAL A 80 7.19 7.53 3.56
CA VAL A 80 7.24 6.96 2.21
C VAL A 80 6.83 8.00 1.18
N LYS A 81 7.75 8.33 0.27
CA LYS A 81 7.53 9.33 -0.80
C LYS A 81 7.23 8.74 -2.18
N ARG A 82 7.60 7.48 -2.42
CA ARG A 82 7.36 6.78 -3.69
C ARG A 82 6.62 5.49 -3.41
N ILE A 83 5.52 5.29 -4.12
CA ILE A 83 4.62 4.16 -3.90
C ILE A 83 4.38 3.47 -5.24
N VAL A 84 4.43 2.13 -5.22
CA VAL A 84 3.97 1.28 -6.31
C VAL A 84 2.76 0.48 -5.86
N MET A 85 1.87 0.17 -6.80
CA MET A 85 0.79 -0.79 -6.59
C MET A 85 1.15 -2.06 -7.36
N ALA A 86 1.15 -3.19 -6.66
CA ALA A 86 1.48 -4.48 -7.27
C ALA A 86 0.39 -5.50 -6.93
N GLY A 87 0.07 -6.37 -7.89
CA GLY A 87 -0.89 -7.44 -7.70
C GLY A 87 -2.30 -7.10 -8.16
N LYS A 88 -3.16 -8.10 -8.14
CA LYS A 88 -4.54 -8.01 -8.61
C LYS A 88 -5.47 -7.56 -7.49
N ILE A 89 -6.49 -6.78 -7.85
CA ILE A 89 -7.60 -6.45 -6.96
C ILE A 89 -8.84 -7.15 -7.48
N GLU A 90 -9.47 -7.97 -6.63
CA GLU A 90 -10.72 -8.63 -6.98
C GLU A 90 -11.86 -7.61 -7.02
N LYS A 91 -12.31 -7.28 -8.24
CA LYS A 91 -13.37 -6.29 -8.47
C LYS A 91 -14.71 -6.75 -7.89
N THR A 92 -14.97 -8.05 -7.79
CA THR A 92 -16.19 -8.63 -7.22
C THR A 92 -16.50 -8.08 -5.84
N VAL A 93 -15.46 -7.87 -5.03
CA VAL A 93 -15.57 -7.32 -3.67
C VAL A 93 -16.03 -5.86 -3.68
N LEU A 94 -15.64 -5.08 -4.71
CA LEU A 94 -16.03 -3.69 -4.87
C LEU A 94 -17.46 -3.53 -5.39
N PHE A 95 -17.96 -4.45 -6.22
CA PHE A 95 -19.28 -4.33 -6.85
C PHE A 95 -20.39 -5.16 -6.19
N SER A 96 -20.10 -5.79 -5.05
CA SER A 96 -21.08 -6.55 -4.27
C SER A 96 -22.27 -5.68 -3.82
N PRO A 97 -23.51 -6.21 -3.79
CA PRO A 97 -24.57 -5.61 -2.99
C PRO A 97 -24.09 -5.48 -1.53
N PHE A 98 -24.51 -4.42 -0.84
CA PHE A 98 -24.06 -4.06 0.52
C PHE A 98 -22.55 -3.75 0.67
N ARG A 99 -21.84 -3.39 -0.42
CA ARG A 99 -20.41 -3.01 -0.40
C ARG A 99 -20.01 -2.02 0.71
N ILE A 100 -20.87 -1.06 1.05
CA ILE A 100 -20.56 -0.05 2.06
C ILE A 100 -20.42 -0.69 3.45
N LEU A 101 -21.32 -1.61 3.80
CA LEU A 101 -21.27 -2.31 5.09
C LEU A 101 -20.09 -3.29 5.14
N LYS A 102 -19.81 -4.00 4.03
CA LYS A 102 -18.73 -4.98 3.98
C LYS A 102 -17.33 -4.35 3.98
N LEU A 103 -17.18 -3.20 3.32
CA LEU A 103 -15.86 -2.58 3.11
C LEU A 103 -15.56 -1.43 4.07
N LEU A 104 -16.59 -0.89 4.74
CA LEU A 104 -16.49 0.21 5.71
C LEU A 104 -15.52 1.31 5.23
N PRO A 105 -15.84 1.97 4.09
CA PRO A 105 -14.95 2.94 3.49
C PRO A 105 -14.70 4.12 4.44
N ASP A 106 -13.47 4.63 4.46
CA ASP A 106 -13.20 5.88 5.17
C ASP A 106 -13.71 7.10 4.40
N LEU A 107 -13.78 8.26 5.07
CA LEU A 107 -14.29 9.50 4.46
C LEU A 107 -13.55 9.88 3.18
N ARG A 108 -12.24 9.57 3.10
CA ARG A 108 -11.46 9.86 1.90
C ARG A 108 -11.85 8.93 0.76
N THR A 109 -12.00 7.64 1.02
CA THR A 109 -12.52 6.69 0.02
C THR A 109 -13.92 7.08 -0.43
N LEU A 110 -14.82 7.45 0.50
CA LEU A 110 -16.18 7.86 0.16
C LEU A 110 -16.19 9.12 -0.70
N HIS A 111 -15.39 10.12 -0.34
CA HIS A 111 -15.21 11.33 -1.13
C HIS A 111 -14.65 11.01 -2.54
N MET A 112 -13.64 10.14 -2.62
CA MET A 112 -13.07 9.71 -3.90
C MET A 112 -14.09 8.97 -4.74
N TRP A 113 -14.89 8.07 -4.16
CA TRP A 113 -15.95 7.37 -4.88
C TRP A 113 -17.01 8.34 -5.37
N TYR A 114 -17.47 9.28 -4.54
CA TYR A 114 -18.43 10.29 -4.95
C TYR A 114 -17.92 11.14 -6.11
N ARG A 115 -16.63 11.51 -6.07
CA ARG A 115 -16.03 12.41 -7.05
C ARG A 115 -15.55 11.72 -8.33
N TYR A 116 -15.14 10.46 -8.25
CA TYR A 116 -14.44 9.77 -9.33
C TYR A 116 -15.00 8.40 -9.69
N ALA A 117 -15.84 7.78 -8.86
CA ALA A 117 -16.46 6.48 -9.18
C ALA A 117 -17.80 6.64 -9.92
N LYS A 118 -18.05 7.78 -10.58
CA LYS A 118 -19.13 7.99 -11.54
C LYS A 118 -18.53 8.10 -12.96
N LYS A 119 -19.13 7.37 -13.91
CA LYS A 119 -18.68 6.99 -15.27
C LYS A 119 -17.78 5.74 -15.26
N ASP A 120 -18.13 4.62 -15.88
CA ASP A 120 -19.08 4.34 -16.98
C ASP A 120 -20.12 3.26 -16.60
#